data_AF-E0WTR7-F1
#
_entry.id   AF-E0WTR7-F1
#
_cell.length_a   1.000
_cell.length_b   1.000
_cell.length_c   1.000
_cell.angle_alpha   90.00
_cell.angle_beta   90.00
_cell.angle_gamma   90.00
#
_symmetry.space_group_name_H-M   'P 1'
#
loop_
_entity.id
_entity.type
_entity.pdbx_description
1 polymer ?
#
loop_
_entity_poly.entity_id
_entity_poly.type
_entity_poly.pdbx_seq_one_letter_code
_entity_poly.pdbx_strand_id
1 'polypeptide(L)'
;MLNKDRLLKDNRLCKALVGLSLEELKTLSAHFSSCYLTYRKNNRGAHQRKMGAGQKGFLPTPLDKLVFILLYLKCYPTYDL
;
A
#
# COMPACT_ATOMS: atom_id res chain seq x y z
N MET A 1 13.60 2.66 -1.36
CA MET A 1 12.15 2.52 -1.09
C MET A 1 11.93 2.54 0.41
N LEU A 2 10.79 3.04 0.91
CA LEU A 2 10.54 3.19 2.34
C LEU A 2 10.74 1.86 3.08
N ASN A 3 11.48 1.85 4.19
CA ASN A 3 11.70 0.64 4.98
C ASN A 3 10.43 0.30 5.79
N LYS A 4 9.56 -0.52 5.20
CA LYS A 4 8.29 -0.94 5.82
C LYS A 4 8.47 -1.76 7.09
N ASP A 5 9.56 -2.50 7.22
CA ASP A 5 9.84 -3.29 8.43
C ASP A 5 10.14 -2.39 9.62
N ARG A 6 10.79 -1.25 9.38
CA ARG A 6 10.99 -0.21 10.40
C ARG A 6 9.67 0.50 10.73
N LEU A 7 8.85 0.81 9.72
CA LEU A 7 7.52 1.41 9.91
C LEU A 7 6.65 0.53 10.82
N LEU A 8 6.62 -0.78 10.59
CA LEU A 8 5.79 -1.72 11.35
C LEU A 8 6.26 -2.02 12.79
N LYS A 9 7.37 -1.42 13.22
CA LYS A 9 7.93 -1.60 14.57
C LYS A 9 7.83 -0.35 15.44
N ASP A 10 7.51 0.80 14.86
CA ASP A 10 7.55 2.08 15.55
C ASP A 10 6.25 2.86 15.32
N ASN A 11 5.41 2.90 16.37
CA ASN A 11 4.13 3.60 16.34
C ASN A 11 4.28 5.12 16.14
N ARG A 12 5.35 5.73 16.66
CA ARG A 12 5.63 7.16 16.48
C ARG A 12 5.96 7.44 15.02
N LEU A 13 6.79 6.58 14.42
CA LEU A 13 7.17 6.70 13.01
C LEU A 13 5.98 6.45 12.07
N CYS A 14 5.10 5.50 12.39
CA CYS A 14 3.82 5.31 11.69
C CYS A 14 2.98 6.60 11.67
N LYS A 15 2.73 7.19 12.84
CA LYS A 15 1.95 8.45 12.92
C LYS A 15 2.64 9.58 12.15
N ALA A 16 3.96 9.70 12.29
CA ALA A 16 4.73 10.74 11.62
C ALA A 16 4.74 10.62 10.09
N LEU A 17 4.80 9.41 9.53
CA LEU A 17 4.94 9.21 8.08
C LEU A 17 3.62 9.02 7.34
N VAL A 18 2.68 8.29 7.93
CA VAL A 18 1.41 7.93 7.25
C VAL A 18 0.18 8.42 7.99
N GLY A 19 0.34 9.09 9.14
CA GLY A 19 -0.78 9.68 9.89
C GLY A 19 -1.62 8.68 10.68
N LEU A 20 -1.25 7.39 10.66
CA LEU A 20 -1.98 6.31 11.33
C LEU A 20 -1.12 5.73 12.46
N SER A 21 -1.77 5.18 13.49
CA SER A 21 -1.12 4.28 14.43
C SER A 21 -0.74 2.94 13.78
N LEU A 22 0.12 2.18 14.45
CA LEU A 22 0.54 0.87 14.00
C LEU A 22 -0.65 -0.11 13.86
N GLU A 23 -1.61 -0.07 14.79
CA GLU A 23 -2.79 -0.94 14.76
C GLU A 23 -3.73 -0.58 13.62
N GLU A 24 -4.01 0.71 13.42
CA GLU A 24 -4.81 1.20 12.30
C GLU A 24 -4.18 0.83 10.96
N LEU A 25 -2.85 0.97 10.83
CA LEU A 25 -2.11 0.58 9.63
C LEU A 25 -2.22 -0.92 9.36
N LYS A 26 -2.10 -1.77 10.39
CA LYS A 26 -2.24 -3.23 10.26
C LYS A 26 -3.64 -3.62 9.81
N THR A 27 -4.67 -3.05 10.44
CA THR A 27 -6.07 -3.28 10.09
C THR A 27 -6.35 -2.84 8.65
N LEU A 28 -5.95 -1.62 8.28
CA LEU A 28 -6.12 -1.12 6.93
C LEU A 28 -5.35 -1.95 5.90
N SER A 29 -4.13 -2.38 6.22
CA SER A 29 -3.32 -3.25 5.35
C SER A 29 -4.01 -4.59 5.07
N ALA A 30 -4.66 -5.19 6.07
CA ALA A 30 -5.39 -6.45 5.89
C ALA A 30 -6.57 -6.28 4.92
N HIS A 31 -7.41 -5.26 5.14
CA HIS A 31 -8.54 -4.95 4.26
C HIS A 31 -8.08 -4.57 2.85
N PHE A 32 -7.09 -3.68 2.74
CA PHE A 32 -6.53 -3.26 1.45
C PHE A 32 -5.98 -4.46 0.67
N SER A 33 -5.27 -5.37 1.32
CA SER A 33 -4.71 -6.56 0.66
C SER A 33 -5.82 -7.45 0.10
N SER A 34 -6.88 -7.70 0.87
CA SER A 34 -8.04 -8.47 0.42
C SER A 34 -8.74 -7.82 -0.79
N CYS A 35 -9.04 -6.52 -0.70
CA CYS A 35 -9.66 -5.77 -1.78
C CYS A 35 -8.76 -5.72 -3.02
N TYR A 36 -7.46 -5.48 -2.85
CA TYR A 36 -6.49 -5.42 -3.95
C TYR A 36 -6.41 -6.75 -4.71
N LEU A 37 -6.34 -7.87 -4.00
CA LEU A 37 -6.30 -9.20 -4.62
C LEU A 37 -7.61 -9.51 -5.35
N THR A 38 -8.75 -9.16 -4.77
CA THR A 38 -10.07 -9.33 -5.38
C THR A 38 -10.19 -8.49 -6.66
N TYR A 39 -9.81 -7.21 -6.59
CA TYR A 39 -9.75 -6.32 -7.74
C TYR A 39 -8.84 -6.87 -8.84
N ARG A 40 -7.63 -7.33 -8.49
CA ARG A 40 -6.66 -7.93 -9.44
C ARG A 40 -7.20 -9.17 -10.12
N LYS A 41 -7.97 -9.99 -9.40
CA LYS A 41 -8.59 -11.21 -9.92
C LYS A 41 -9.72 -10.88 -10.89
N ASN A 42 -10.57 -9.92 -10.53
CA ASN A 42 -11.78 -9.59 -11.29
C ASN A 42 -11.50 -8.71 -12.52
N ASN A 43 -10.53 -7.78 -12.43
CA ASN A 43 -10.16 -6.87 -13.52
C ASN A 43 -9.06 -7.43 -14.43
N ARG A 44 -8.93 -8.75 -14.45
CA ARG A 44 -8.03 -9.41 -15.37
C ARG A 44 -8.75 -9.46 -16.72
N GLY A 45 -8.39 -8.56 -17.64
CA GLY A 45 -8.74 -8.75 -19.05
C GLY A 45 -8.25 -10.11 -19.55
N ALA A 46 -8.67 -10.53 -20.74
CA ALA A 46 -8.23 -11.77 -21.39
C ALA A 46 -6.73 -11.72 -21.76
N HIS A 47 -5.86 -11.63 -20.75
CA HIS A 47 -4.43 -11.53 -20.88
C HIS A 47 -3.83 -12.93 -20.82
N GLN A 48 -3.00 -13.27 -21.81
CA GLN A 48 -2.28 -14.53 -21.91
C GLN A 48 -1.29 -14.79 -20.73
N ARG A 49 -0.94 -13.78 -19.93
CA ARG A 49 0.11 -13.88 -18.89
C ARG A 49 -0.44 -14.17 -17.48
N LYS A 50 0.25 -15.07 -16.75
CA LYS A 50 -0.03 -15.39 -15.33
C LYS A 50 0.13 -14.14 -14.45
N MET A 51 -0.62 -14.07 -13.34
CA MET A 51 -0.49 -13.00 -12.36
C MET A 51 0.93 -13.04 -11.79
N GLY A 52 1.65 -11.91 -11.84
CA GLY A 52 3.05 -11.86 -11.44
C GLY A 52 4.07 -12.26 -12.52
N ALA A 53 3.64 -12.58 -13.75
CA ALA A 53 4.54 -12.93 -14.86
C ALA A 53 5.08 -11.73 -15.66
N GLY A 54 4.88 -10.50 -15.18
CA GLY A 54 5.47 -9.29 -15.75
C GLY A 54 6.73 -8.86 -14.99
N GLN A 55 7.39 -7.79 -15.45
CA GLN A 55 8.49 -7.18 -14.70
C GLN A 55 8.03 -6.84 -13.27
N LYS A 56 8.89 -7.14 -12.29
CA LYS A 56 8.64 -6.77 -10.89
C LYS A 56 8.54 -5.25 -10.82
N GLY A 57 7.33 -4.73 -10.59
CA GLY A 57 7.13 -3.30 -10.38
C GLY A 57 7.78 -2.83 -9.09
N PHE A 58 8.12 -1.54 -9.02
CA PHE A 58 8.79 -0.93 -7.87
C PHE A 58 8.02 -1.06 -6.55
N LEU A 59 6.71 -1.31 -6.58
CA LEU A 59 5.87 -1.56 -5.40
C LEU A 59 5.30 -3.00 -5.46
N PRO A 60 6.09 -4.01 -5.06
CA PRO A 60 5.76 -5.41 -5.30
C PRO A 60 4.64 -5.94 -4.40
N THR A 61 4.50 -5.47 -3.15
CA THR A 61 3.46 -5.96 -2.23
C THR A 61 2.27 -5.01 -2.11
N PRO A 62 1.08 -5.49 -1.67
CA PRO A 62 -0.04 -4.60 -1.35
C PRO A 62 0.31 -3.55 -0.29
N LEU A 63 1.07 -3.94 0.75
CA LEU A 63 1.56 -3.02 1.78
C LEU A 63 2.43 -1.90 1.17
N ASP A 64 3.31 -2.21 0.22
CA ASP A 64 4.13 -1.21 -0.46
C ASP A 64 3.28 -0.16 -1.18
N LYS A 65 2.21 -0.62 -1.85
CA LYS A 65 1.27 0.25 -2.56
C LYS A 65 0.48 1.12 -1.57
N LEU A 66 -0.02 0.53 -0.50
CA LEU A 66 -0.78 1.26 0.53
C LEU A 66 0.07 2.35 1.18
N VAL A 67 1.28 2.01 1.63
CA VAL A 67 2.19 2.98 2.27
C VAL A 67 2.54 4.11 1.31
N PHE A 68 2.77 3.81 0.03
CA PHE A 68 3.00 4.84 -0.99
C PHE A 68 1.78 5.77 -1.16
N ILE A 69 0.56 5.22 -1.22
CA ILE A 69 -0.67 6.01 -1.33
C ILE A 69 -0.84 6.92 -0.11
N LEU A 70 -0.66 6.39 1.11
CA LEU A 70 -0.79 7.17 2.34
C LEU A 70 0.26 8.29 2.43
N LEU A 71 1.50 7.98 2.07
CA LEU A 71 2.57 8.98 2.02
C LEU A 71 2.26 10.06 0.97
N TYR A 72 1.78 9.66 -0.20
CA TYR A 72 1.38 10.59 -1.26
C TYR A 72 0.28 11.53 -0.78
N LEU A 73 -0.79 11.00 -0.18
CA LEU A 73 -1.89 11.80 0.39
C LEU A 73 -1.42 12.75 1.50
N LYS A 74 -0.45 12.33 2.31
CA LYS A 74 0.12 13.18 3.36
C LYS A 74 0.97 14.31 2.80
N CYS A 75 1.82 14.03 1.82
CA CYS A 75 2.75 15.00 1.24
C CYS A 75 2.08 15.93 0.22
N TYR A 76 1.05 15.45 -0.46
CA TYR A 76 0.24 16.19 -1.40
C TYR A 76 -1.18 16.26 -0.86
N PRO A 77 -1.45 17.17 0.10
CA PRO A 77 -2.81 17.44 0.51
C PRO A 77 -3.55 18.00 -0.70
N THR A 78 -4.31 17.15 -1.40
CA THR A 78 -5.12 17.56 -2.56
C THR A 78 -6.31 18.44 -2.17
N TYR A 79 -6.35 18.92 -0.93
CA TYR A 79 -7.50 19.58 -0.30
C TYR A 79 -7.21 20.97 0.28
N ASP A 80 -6.01 21.52 0.12
CA ASP A 80 -5.73 22.93 0.45
C ASP A 80 -5.11 23.64 -0.78
N LEU A 81 -5.95 24.39 -1.51
CA LEU A 81 -5.59 25.52 -2.37
C LEU A 81 -6.22 26.79 -1.78
#